data_AF-A0A0G4G463-F1
#
_entry.id   AF-A0A0G4G463-F1
#
_cell.length_a   1.000
_cell.length_b   1.000
_cell.length_c   1.000
_cell.angle_alpha   90.00
_cell.angle_beta   90.00
_cell.angle_gamma   90.00
#
_symmetry.space_group_name_H-M   'P 1'
#
loop_
_entity.id
_entity.type
_entity.pdbx_description
1 polymer ?
#
loop_
_entity_poly.entity_id
_entity_poly.type
_entity_poly.pdbx_seq_one_letter_code
_entity_poly.pdbx_strand_id
1 'polypeptide(L)'
;MKLHSAAIVLLIWLDSGLAIHYRRQLRRDPSFAPPVSLHRQPFRPPHAAASVLRLSATRSESLSFIESPSGGGDSELARILDSLPEADKYNTLAQGLFRRVLNDKSPDARQSSLQEGWTLLDEMRQKALKATPRTFSLLVDAAAVTNDAEAMKRSLELATGSGLSVVYGQADKGWEGSPVDAGRLASVTESLTDMPEDSRSKDVVVASAFMGYVGTGVGAETLGDYIYGDFDEIYPTVALLALAAAGVYDIVKGGGVVSKSVVAGLKRLLVDDKERQCRVESAAFLVAYLLGLPCFCFRPNVLEALKMAEDPRIRMDLLTPAGIDKLLVWLLAGVAAENLQHPECIVADPRQSDAFVKLMRDKDYLKGVDDETASLRVKWAFHKATNLLRKHRRVHDELRRRMESKAATVGDCVTFLEKEMAPRKIL
;
A
#
# COMPACT_ATOMS: atom_id res chain seq x y z
N MET A 1 -2.14 -31.17 -34.88
CA MET A 1 -0.86 -30.45 -35.16
C MET A 1 -0.94 -28.94 -34.96
N LYS A 2 -2.07 -28.27 -35.25
CA LYS A 2 -2.20 -26.80 -35.25
C LYS A 2 -2.00 -26.11 -33.87
N LEU A 3 -2.60 -26.63 -32.78
CA LEU A 3 -2.40 -26.07 -31.42
C LEU A 3 -0.99 -26.26 -30.84
N HIS A 4 -0.21 -27.24 -31.34
CA HIS A 4 1.12 -27.51 -30.80
C HIS A 4 2.14 -26.46 -31.23
N SER A 5 2.05 -25.93 -32.45
CA SER A 5 3.02 -24.95 -32.97
C SER A 5 2.98 -23.62 -32.22
N ALA A 6 1.78 -23.07 -31.96
CA ALA A 6 1.62 -21.82 -31.20
C ALA A 6 2.03 -21.98 -29.73
N ALA A 7 1.67 -23.12 -29.10
CA ALA A 7 2.07 -23.43 -27.73
C ALA A 7 3.58 -23.64 -27.60
N ILE A 8 4.21 -24.29 -28.58
CA ILE A 8 5.67 -24.49 -28.64
C ILE A 8 6.39 -23.16 -28.83
N VAL A 9 5.90 -22.26 -29.69
CA VAL A 9 6.49 -20.92 -29.85
C VAL A 9 6.38 -20.11 -28.57
N LEU A 10 5.22 -20.12 -27.90
CA LEU A 10 5.03 -19.41 -26.63
C LEU A 10 5.87 -20.01 -25.49
N LEU A 11 5.99 -21.34 -25.43
CA LEU A 11 6.83 -22.06 -24.46
C LEU A 11 8.32 -21.81 -24.71
N ILE A 12 8.79 -21.87 -25.97
CA ILE A 12 10.19 -21.56 -26.33
C ILE A 12 10.50 -20.10 -25.96
N TRP A 13 9.58 -19.16 -26.19
CA TRP A 13 9.78 -17.75 -25.85
C TRP A 13 9.84 -17.51 -24.34
N LEU A 14 8.94 -18.14 -23.57
CA LEU A 14 8.92 -18.06 -22.11
C LEU A 14 10.16 -18.72 -21.48
N ASP A 15 10.52 -19.91 -21.96
CA ASP A 15 11.62 -20.71 -21.42
C ASP A 15 12.99 -20.11 -21.76
N SER A 16 13.14 -19.50 -22.94
CA SER A 16 14.36 -18.78 -23.34
C SER A 16 14.57 -17.50 -22.52
N GLY A 17 13.48 -16.75 -22.27
CA GLY A 17 13.52 -15.54 -21.44
C GLY A 17 13.84 -15.83 -19.97
N LEU A 18 13.22 -16.88 -19.41
CA LEU A 18 13.47 -17.36 -18.06
C LEU A 18 14.89 -17.93 -17.90
N ALA A 19 15.36 -18.76 -18.83
CA ALA A 19 16.68 -19.38 -18.77
C ALA A 19 17.85 -18.37 -18.86
N ILE A 20 17.68 -17.28 -19.62
CA ILE A 20 18.69 -16.21 -19.72
C ILE A 20 18.70 -15.35 -18.45
N HIS A 21 17.52 -15.07 -17.88
CA HIS A 21 17.40 -14.35 -16.62
C HIS A 21 17.96 -15.16 -15.44
N TYR A 22 17.73 -16.47 -15.42
CA TYR A 22 18.26 -17.41 -14.42
C TYR A 22 19.77 -17.59 -14.54
N ARG A 23 20.32 -17.75 -15.76
CA ARG A 23 21.78 -17.83 -15.98
C ARG A 23 22.52 -16.55 -15.58
N ARG A 24 21.89 -15.38 -15.69
CA ARG A 24 22.47 -14.12 -15.21
C ARG A 24 22.37 -13.98 -13.69
N GLN A 25 21.32 -14.49 -13.05
CA GLN A 25 21.19 -14.50 -11.59
C GLN A 25 22.15 -15.51 -10.93
N LEU A 26 22.29 -16.73 -11.48
CA LEU A 26 23.25 -17.74 -10.99
C LEU A 26 24.72 -17.29 -11.13
N ARG A 27 25.04 -16.40 -12.08
CA ARG A 27 26.38 -15.78 -12.17
C ARG A 27 26.62 -14.67 -11.14
N ARG A 28 25.56 -14.08 -10.59
CA ARG A 28 25.65 -13.02 -9.58
C ARG A 28 25.57 -13.57 -8.15
N ASP A 29 24.90 -14.70 -7.94
CA ASP A 29 24.81 -15.37 -6.64
C ASP A 29 24.61 -16.90 -6.83
N PRO A 30 25.63 -17.74 -6.55
CA PRO A 30 25.57 -19.19 -6.78
C PRO A 30 24.72 -19.97 -5.75
N SER A 31 24.11 -19.29 -4.77
CA SER A 31 23.31 -19.92 -3.71
C SER A 31 21.82 -20.14 -4.07
N PHE A 32 21.40 -19.79 -5.29
CA PHE A 32 20.00 -19.78 -5.70
C PHE A 32 19.50 -21.16 -6.18
N ALA A 33 18.59 -21.80 -5.42
CA ALA A 33 17.93 -23.05 -5.78
C ALA A 33 16.50 -22.82 -6.34
N PRO A 34 16.03 -23.60 -7.33
CA PRO A 34 14.71 -23.39 -7.95
C PRO A 34 13.54 -23.85 -7.06
N PRO A 35 12.38 -23.15 -7.09
CA PRO A 35 11.21 -23.59 -6.35
C PRO A 35 10.48 -24.75 -7.05
N VAL A 36 10.05 -25.70 -6.21
CA VAL A 36 9.29 -26.91 -6.55
C VAL A 36 7.83 -26.56 -6.89
N SER A 37 7.38 -27.04 -8.06
CA SER A 37 6.02 -27.21 -8.60
C SER A 37 4.84 -26.39 -8.02
N LEU A 38 4.28 -25.51 -8.86
CA LEU A 38 3.00 -24.80 -8.68
C LEU A 38 1.80 -25.68 -9.06
N HIS A 39 0.88 -25.87 -8.11
CA HIS A 39 -0.43 -26.48 -8.33
C HIS A 39 -1.38 -25.44 -8.97
N ARG A 40 -2.00 -25.79 -10.11
CA ARG A 40 -2.92 -24.93 -10.87
C ARG A 40 -4.26 -24.77 -10.15
N GLN A 41 -4.74 -23.54 -9.98
CA GLN A 41 -6.17 -23.25 -9.78
C GLN A 41 -6.73 -22.39 -10.91
N PRO A 42 -8.03 -22.54 -11.26
CA PRO A 42 -8.61 -21.96 -12.46
C PRO A 42 -8.94 -20.46 -12.32
N PHE A 43 -8.83 -19.82 -13.47
CA PHE A 43 -8.97 -18.40 -13.81
C PHE A 43 -10.38 -17.84 -13.59
N ARG A 44 -10.47 -16.58 -13.12
CA ARG A 44 -11.64 -15.69 -13.29
C ARG A 44 -11.16 -14.31 -13.78
N PRO A 45 -11.82 -13.71 -14.78
CA PRO A 45 -11.40 -12.45 -15.41
C PRO A 45 -11.79 -11.20 -14.58
N PRO A 46 -11.21 -10.02 -14.90
CA PRO A 46 -11.21 -8.86 -14.02
C PRO A 46 -12.44 -7.97 -14.25
N HIS A 47 -13.08 -7.57 -13.15
CA HIS A 47 -13.95 -6.40 -13.15
C HIS A 47 -13.16 -5.19 -12.64
N ALA A 48 -13.02 -4.21 -13.53
CA ALA A 48 -12.67 -2.84 -13.17
C ALA A 48 -13.81 -2.23 -12.35
N ALA A 49 -13.65 -2.13 -11.04
CA ALA A 49 -14.29 -1.16 -10.15
C ALA A 49 -13.87 -1.41 -8.70
N ALA A 50 -13.39 -0.37 -8.03
CA ALA A 50 -13.37 -0.25 -6.56
C ALA A 50 -12.73 -1.39 -5.76
N SER A 51 -11.44 -1.65 -5.96
CA SER A 51 -10.63 -2.43 -5.02
C SER A 51 -10.11 -1.55 -3.87
N VAL A 52 -11.03 -1.01 -3.08
CA VAL A 52 -10.76 -0.82 -1.65
C VAL A 52 -10.57 -2.24 -1.11
N LEU A 53 -9.35 -2.58 -0.69
CA LEU A 53 -9.08 -3.81 0.03
C LEU A 53 -10.03 -3.87 1.22
N ARG A 54 -11.13 -4.62 1.05
CA ARG A 54 -11.90 -5.18 2.15
C ARG A 54 -10.96 -6.12 2.88
N LEU A 55 -10.21 -5.58 3.85
CA LEU A 55 -9.75 -6.37 4.96
C LEU A 55 -11.00 -7.02 5.54
N SER A 56 -11.00 -8.35 5.47
CA SER A 56 -12.01 -9.18 6.09
C SER A 56 -12.12 -8.77 7.54
N ALA A 57 -13.23 -8.14 7.90
CA ALA A 57 -13.77 -8.25 9.24
C ALA A 57 -13.90 -9.75 9.48
N THR A 58 -12.89 -10.34 10.14
CA THR A 58 -12.96 -11.73 10.55
C THR A 58 -14.19 -11.84 11.43
N ARG A 59 -15.17 -12.56 10.91
CA ARG A 59 -16.38 -12.98 11.59
C ARG A 59 -15.95 -13.70 12.85
N SER A 60 -15.81 -12.97 13.96
CA SER A 60 -15.79 -13.58 15.29
C SER A 60 -17.09 -14.35 15.40
N GLU A 61 -16.97 -15.61 15.79
CA GLU A 61 -18.09 -16.46 16.14
C GLU A 61 -19.05 -15.68 17.04
N SER A 62 -20.31 -15.78 16.68
CA SER A 62 -21.45 -15.10 17.26
C SER A 62 -21.58 -15.45 18.75
N LEU A 63 -21.09 -14.57 19.61
CA LEU A 63 -21.71 -14.35 20.91
C LEU A 63 -22.96 -13.51 20.64
N SER A 64 -24.09 -14.18 20.46
CA SER A 64 -25.42 -13.59 20.49
C SER A 64 -25.63 -12.92 21.85
N PHE A 65 -25.31 -11.63 21.94
CA PHE A 65 -25.60 -10.83 23.12
C PHE A 65 -27.03 -10.28 23.01
N ILE A 66 -27.95 -11.07 23.56
CA ILE A 66 -29.16 -10.74 24.32
C ILE A 66 -30.01 -9.57 23.77
N GLU A 67 -31.08 -9.95 23.08
CA GLU A 67 -32.34 -9.19 23.11
C GLU A 67 -32.83 -9.09 24.56
N SER A 68 -33.04 -7.86 25.03
CA SER A 68 -33.51 -7.55 26.37
C SER A 68 -34.86 -8.21 26.69
N PRO A 69 -34.97 -9.01 27.76
CA PRO A 69 -36.23 -9.20 28.43
C PRO A 69 -36.41 -8.07 29.45
N SER A 70 -37.49 -7.32 29.29
CA SER A 70 -38.01 -6.38 30.29
C SER A 70 -38.39 -7.13 31.57
N GLY A 71 -37.57 -7.03 32.62
CA GLY A 71 -37.89 -7.59 33.94
C GLY A 71 -36.86 -7.17 34.98
N GLY A 72 -37.31 -6.45 36.00
CA GLY A 72 -36.46 -5.82 37.01
C GLY A 72 -35.69 -6.82 37.87
N GLY A 73 -34.37 -6.72 37.79
CA GLY A 73 -33.39 -7.29 38.69
C GLY A 73 -32.08 -6.62 38.33
N ASP A 74 -31.39 -6.02 39.30
CA ASP A 74 -30.07 -5.42 39.08
C ASP A 74 -29.21 -6.44 38.33
N SER A 75 -28.96 -6.16 37.06
CA SER A 75 -28.50 -7.17 36.11
C SER A 75 -27.22 -7.83 36.63
N GLU A 76 -27.09 -9.14 36.47
CA GLU A 76 -25.87 -9.89 36.82
C GLU A 76 -24.60 -9.22 36.24
N LEU A 77 -24.75 -8.53 35.10
CA LEU A 77 -23.77 -7.65 34.48
C LEU A 77 -23.32 -6.49 35.39
N ALA A 78 -24.25 -5.80 36.07
CA ALA A 78 -23.92 -4.73 37.01
C ALA A 78 -23.12 -5.25 38.20
N ARG A 79 -23.48 -6.42 38.74
CA ARG A 79 -22.71 -7.09 39.81
C ARG A 79 -21.30 -7.48 39.36
N ILE A 80 -21.15 -8.05 38.16
CA ILE A 80 -19.85 -8.42 37.60
C ILE A 80 -19.01 -7.17 37.34
N LEU A 81 -19.60 -6.14 36.71
CA LEU A 81 -18.92 -4.88 36.44
C LEU A 81 -18.50 -4.21 37.75
N ASP A 82 -19.32 -4.28 38.80
CA ASP A 82 -18.99 -3.71 40.10
C ASP A 82 -17.81 -4.40 40.80
N SER A 83 -17.66 -5.70 40.56
CA SER A 83 -16.55 -6.49 41.11
C SER A 83 -15.19 -6.23 40.45
N LEU A 84 -15.15 -5.60 39.27
CA LEU A 84 -13.91 -5.35 38.55
C LEU A 84 -13.15 -4.13 39.10
N PRO A 85 -11.81 -4.10 39.02
CA PRO A 85 -11.02 -2.88 39.25
C PRO A 85 -11.50 -1.74 38.34
N GLU A 86 -11.45 -0.49 38.82
CA GLU A 86 -11.96 0.67 38.07
C GLU A 86 -11.33 0.75 36.67
N ALA A 87 -10.01 0.56 36.55
CA ALA A 87 -9.34 0.53 35.25
C ALA A 87 -9.90 -0.53 34.29
N ASP A 88 -10.26 -1.70 34.78
CA ASP A 88 -10.80 -2.80 33.96
C ASP A 88 -12.25 -2.53 33.56
N LYS A 89 -13.04 -1.86 34.41
CA LYS A 89 -14.39 -1.39 34.05
C LYS A 89 -14.32 -0.44 32.86
N TYR A 90 -13.49 0.59 32.95
CA TYR A 90 -13.31 1.58 31.88
C TYR A 90 -12.80 0.94 30.58
N ASN A 91 -11.81 0.05 30.68
CA ASN A 91 -11.31 -0.67 29.50
C ASN A 91 -12.39 -1.56 28.87
N THR A 92 -13.20 -2.26 29.66
CA THR A 92 -14.28 -3.12 29.15
C THR A 92 -15.35 -2.30 28.45
N LEU A 93 -15.75 -1.16 29.04
CA LEU A 93 -16.69 -0.22 28.43
C LEU A 93 -16.16 0.37 27.12
N ALA A 94 -14.91 0.84 27.11
CA ALA A 94 -14.28 1.38 25.91
C ALA A 94 -14.21 0.34 24.78
N GLN A 95 -13.81 -0.90 25.10
CA GLN A 95 -13.79 -1.99 24.13
C GLN A 95 -15.19 -2.34 23.61
N GLY A 96 -16.22 -2.27 24.47
CA GLY A 96 -17.62 -2.44 24.07
C GLY A 96 -18.07 -1.37 23.07
N LEU A 97 -17.78 -0.09 23.35
CA LEU A 97 -18.11 1.03 22.47
C LEU A 97 -17.40 0.93 21.11
N PHE A 98 -16.10 0.63 21.08
CA PHE A 98 -15.38 0.47 19.83
C PHE A 98 -15.86 -0.72 19.01
N ARG A 99 -16.22 -1.85 19.66
CA ARG A 99 -16.86 -2.97 18.96
C ARG A 99 -18.23 -2.61 18.39
N ARG A 100 -18.98 -1.76 19.07
CA ARG A 100 -20.25 -1.23 18.55
C ARG A 100 -20.02 -0.45 17.26
N VAL A 101 -19.02 0.44 17.21
CA VAL A 101 -18.61 1.16 15.98
C VAL A 101 -18.31 0.18 14.83
N LEU A 102 -17.61 -0.92 15.12
CA LEU A 102 -17.28 -1.93 14.10
C LEU A 102 -18.50 -2.68 13.56
N ASN A 103 -19.54 -2.85 14.38
CA ASN A 103 -20.75 -3.60 14.02
C ASN A 103 -21.85 -2.72 13.41
N ASP A 104 -21.86 -1.43 13.73
CA ASP A 104 -22.87 -0.50 13.25
C ASP A 104 -22.78 -0.31 11.73
N LYS A 105 -23.93 -0.27 11.06
CA LYS A 105 -24.03 -0.09 9.60
C LYS A 105 -24.20 1.37 9.19
N SER A 106 -24.76 2.19 10.07
CA SER A 106 -25.01 3.61 9.81
C SER A 106 -23.76 4.44 10.09
N PRO A 107 -23.34 5.33 9.17
CA PRO A 107 -22.18 6.19 9.39
C PRO A 107 -22.37 7.14 10.59
N ASP A 108 -23.57 7.68 10.78
CA ASP A 108 -23.86 8.60 11.89
C ASP A 108 -23.79 7.89 13.24
N ALA A 109 -24.28 6.65 13.32
CA ALA A 109 -24.22 5.82 14.52
C ALA A 109 -22.77 5.45 14.87
N ARG A 110 -21.94 5.17 13.86
CA ARG A 110 -20.50 4.95 14.05
C ARG A 110 -19.81 6.18 14.64
N GLN A 111 -20.10 7.36 14.10
CA GLN A 111 -19.48 8.60 14.55
C GLN A 111 -19.89 8.94 15.99
N SER A 112 -21.18 8.80 16.33
CA SER A 112 -21.67 9.00 17.70
C SER A 112 -21.01 8.03 18.68
N SER A 113 -20.99 6.73 18.38
CA SER A 113 -20.39 5.71 19.24
C SER A 113 -18.87 5.90 19.39
N LEU A 114 -18.19 6.37 18.33
CA LEU A 114 -16.77 6.70 18.38
C LEU A 114 -16.50 7.92 19.26
N GLN A 115 -17.36 8.95 19.18
CA GLN A 115 -17.28 10.14 20.01
C GLN A 115 -17.51 9.82 21.50
N GLU A 116 -18.45 8.92 21.82
CA GLU A 116 -18.62 8.37 23.18
C GLU A 116 -17.37 7.60 23.65
N GLY A 117 -16.73 6.85 22.75
CA GLY A 117 -15.46 6.20 23.06
C GLY A 117 -14.32 7.19 23.35
N TRP A 118 -14.26 8.31 22.62
CA TRP A 118 -13.29 9.37 22.86
C TRP A 118 -13.49 10.06 24.21
N THR A 119 -14.73 10.42 24.56
CA THR A 119 -15.02 11.05 25.86
C THR A 119 -14.65 10.13 27.02
N LEU A 120 -14.90 8.82 26.88
CA LEU A 120 -14.51 7.83 27.89
C LEU A 120 -12.98 7.75 28.03
N LEU A 121 -12.23 7.77 26.93
CA LEU A 121 -10.76 7.78 26.97
C LEU A 121 -10.19 9.07 27.57
N ASP A 122 -10.82 10.22 27.30
CA ASP A 122 -10.47 11.49 27.95
C ASP A 122 -10.70 11.44 29.46
N GLU A 123 -11.79 10.83 29.91
CA GLU A 123 -12.07 10.61 31.33
C GLU A 123 -11.06 9.67 31.97
N MET A 124 -10.72 8.55 31.30
CA MET A 124 -9.66 7.65 31.75
C MET A 124 -8.34 8.40 31.94
N ARG A 125 -7.99 9.28 30.99
CA ARG A 125 -6.78 10.12 31.08
C ARG A 125 -6.85 11.06 32.28
N GLN A 126 -7.98 11.73 32.51
CA GLN A 126 -8.16 12.62 33.67
C GLN A 126 -8.03 11.88 35.00
N LYS A 127 -8.50 10.64 35.06
CA LYS A 127 -8.39 9.76 36.23
C LYS A 127 -7.05 9.01 36.33
N ALA A 128 -6.10 9.28 35.42
CA ALA A 128 -4.83 8.57 35.31
C ALA A 128 -4.97 7.03 35.22
N LEU A 129 -6.07 6.55 34.66
CA LEU A 129 -6.33 5.13 34.45
C LEU A 129 -5.59 4.64 33.20
N LYS A 130 -4.91 3.51 33.33
CA LYS A 130 -4.15 2.92 32.23
C LYS A 130 -5.08 2.19 31.26
N ALA A 131 -5.11 2.66 30.01
CA ALA A 131 -5.76 1.94 28.93
C ALA A 131 -4.89 0.74 28.48
N THR A 132 -5.55 -0.34 28.04
CA THR A 132 -4.86 -1.55 27.57
C THR A 132 -4.50 -1.45 26.09
N PRO A 133 -3.46 -2.19 25.61
CA PRO A 133 -3.14 -2.28 24.18
C PRO A 133 -4.30 -2.78 23.33
N ARG A 134 -5.18 -3.62 23.90
CA ARG A 134 -6.39 -4.09 23.22
C ARG A 134 -7.41 -2.98 22.99
N THR A 135 -7.62 -2.12 23.98
CA THR A 135 -8.45 -0.92 23.84
C THR A 135 -7.89 0.00 22.76
N PHE A 136 -6.57 0.17 22.72
CA PHE A 136 -5.91 0.95 21.67
C PHE A 136 -6.08 0.36 20.27
N SER A 137 -5.87 -0.95 20.10
CA SER A 137 -6.11 -1.64 18.83
C SER A 137 -7.54 -1.40 18.34
N LEU A 138 -8.53 -1.59 19.22
CA LEU A 138 -9.93 -1.42 18.87
C LEU A 138 -10.31 0.03 18.57
N LEU A 139 -9.72 1.00 19.26
CA LEU A 139 -9.88 2.42 18.95
C LEU A 139 -9.44 2.72 17.51
N VAL A 140 -8.24 2.25 17.14
CA VAL A 140 -7.70 2.45 15.79
C VAL A 140 -8.55 1.72 14.74
N ASP A 141 -8.99 0.49 15.02
CA ASP A 141 -9.87 -0.25 14.11
C ASP A 141 -11.22 0.43 13.93
N ALA A 142 -11.82 0.94 15.01
CA ALA A 142 -13.06 1.69 14.97
C ALA A 142 -12.92 2.97 14.13
N ALA A 143 -11.81 3.70 14.28
CA ALA A 143 -11.51 4.87 13.49
C ALA A 143 -11.21 4.55 12.02
N ALA A 144 -10.58 3.40 11.72
CA ALA A 144 -10.34 2.98 10.34
C ALA A 144 -11.65 2.69 9.59
N VAL A 145 -12.67 2.17 10.28
CA VAL A 145 -13.97 1.82 9.68
C VAL A 145 -14.82 3.05 9.35
N THR A 146 -14.57 4.21 9.96
CA THR A 146 -15.25 5.46 9.58
C THR A 146 -14.73 6.04 8.25
N ASN A 147 -13.55 5.60 7.80
CA ASN A 147 -12.87 6.13 6.62
C ASN A 147 -12.73 7.67 6.64
N ASP A 148 -12.58 8.22 7.85
CA ASP A 148 -12.44 9.64 8.11
C ASP A 148 -11.04 9.91 8.70
N ALA A 149 -10.30 10.79 8.03
CA ALA A 149 -8.95 11.16 8.44
C ALA A 149 -8.92 11.91 9.76
N GLU A 150 -9.97 12.68 10.06
CA GLU A 150 -10.08 13.39 11.33
C GLU A 150 -10.28 12.39 12.46
N ALA A 151 -11.22 11.45 12.27
CA ALA A 151 -11.48 10.40 13.25
C ALA A 151 -10.21 9.59 13.56
N MET A 152 -9.43 9.24 12.54
CA MET A 152 -8.15 8.55 12.74
C MET A 152 -7.12 9.42 13.47
N LYS A 153 -6.92 10.67 13.02
CA LYS A 153 -5.98 11.61 13.66
C LYS A 153 -6.30 11.80 15.13
N ARG A 154 -7.56 12.12 15.44
CA ARG A 154 -8.03 12.34 16.82
C ARG A 154 -7.85 11.10 17.69
N SER A 155 -8.13 9.92 17.14
CA SER A 155 -7.93 8.65 17.86
C SER A 155 -6.45 8.40 18.20
N LEU A 156 -5.54 8.69 17.27
CA LEU A 156 -4.09 8.56 17.49
C LEU A 156 -3.54 9.63 18.43
N GLU A 157 -4.06 10.86 18.38
CA GLU A 157 -3.70 11.94 19.30
C GLU A 157 -4.17 11.65 20.73
N LEU A 158 -5.40 11.14 20.90
CA LEU A 158 -5.90 10.68 22.20
C LEU A 158 -5.08 9.51 22.75
N ALA A 159 -4.69 8.57 21.90
CA ALA A 159 -3.79 7.49 22.28
C ALA A 159 -2.40 8.02 22.71
N THR A 160 -1.89 9.03 22.02
CA THR A 160 -0.62 9.68 22.38
C THR A 160 -0.74 10.40 23.73
N GLY A 161 -1.81 11.17 23.93
CA GLY A 161 -2.06 11.91 25.16
C GLY A 161 -2.37 11.04 26.38
N SER A 162 -2.85 9.82 26.18
CA SER A 162 -3.06 8.81 27.23
C SER A 162 -1.84 7.92 27.49
N GLY A 163 -0.74 8.12 26.75
CA GLY A 163 0.47 7.31 26.86
C GLY A 163 0.36 5.91 26.27
N LEU A 164 -0.69 5.64 25.48
CA LEU A 164 -0.87 4.38 24.73
C LEU A 164 0.03 4.30 23.50
N SER A 165 0.30 5.46 22.88
CA SER A 165 1.15 5.57 21.71
C SER A 165 2.32 6.51 22.01
N VAL A 166 3.54 6.03 21.77
CA VAL A 166 4.79 6.80 21.98
C VAL A 166 5.52 7.01 20.65
N VAL A 167 5.31 6.09 19.70
CA VAL A 167 6.03 6.03 18.42
C VAL A 167 5.33 6.85 17.33
N TYR A 168 4.02 7.04 17.42
CA TYR A 168 3.29 7.88 16.47
C TYR A 168 3.90 9.29 16.39
N GLY A 169 4.19 9.75 15.17
CA GLY A 169 4.83 11.05 14.95
C GLY A 169 6.25 11.18 15.50
N GLN A 170 6.93 10.08 15.85
CA GLN A 170 8.30 10.16 16.38
C GLN A 170 9.28 10.76 15.37
N ALA A 171 9.12 10.49 14.08
CA ALA A 171 9.96 11.09 13.04
C ALA A 171 9.59 12.56 12.76
N ASP A 172 8.42 13.00 13.24
CA ASP A 172 8.03 14.41 13.21
C ASP A 172 8.77 15.25 14.27
N LYS A 173 9.10 14.63 15.41
CA LYS A 173 9.85 15.27 16.51
C LYS A 173 11.30 15.51 16.06
N GLY A 174 11.54 16.67 15.43
CA GLY A 174 12.82 17.03 14.80
C GLY A 174 12.79 16.98 13.27
N TRP A 175 11.60 17.08 12.65
CA TRP A 175 11.47 17.15 11.20
C TRP A 175 12.07 18.43 10.64
N GLU A 176 13.27 18.31 10.09
CA GLU A 176 13.81 19.28 9.14
C GLU A 176 13.25 18.97 7.75
N GLY A 177 12.41 19.87 7.24
CA GLY A 177 11.89 19.81 5.87
C GLY A 177 13.00 19.90 4.82
N SER A 178 12.61 19.90 3.55
CA SER A 178 13.55 20.11 2.46
C SER A 178 14.28 21.45 2.63
N PRO A 179 15.60 21.52 2.34
CA PRO A 179 16.31 22.78 2.31
C PRO A 179 15.57 23.82 1.47
N VAL A 180 15.37 25.02 2.04
CA VAL A 180 14.68 26.13 1.35
C VAL A 180 15.55 26.67 0.21
N ASP A 181 16.87 26.62 0.37
CA ASP A 181 17.82 27.10 -0.64
C ASP A 181 18.02 26.05 -1.74
N ALA A 182 17.67 26.42 -2.98
CA ALA A 182 17.81 25.55 -4.15
C ALA A 182 19.24 25.03 -4.35
N GLY A 183 20.26 25.86 -4.12
CA GLY A 183 21.66 25.43 -4.22
C GLY A 183 22.09 24.39 -3.17
N ARG A 184 21.53 24.48 -1.95
CA ARG A 184 21.76 23.48 -0.90
C ARG A 184 20.98 22.21 -1.15
N LEU A 185 19.75 22.32 -1.68
CA LEU A 185 18.97 21.17 -2.09
C LEU A 185 19.67 20.42 -3.25
N ALA A 186 20.20 21.14 -4.23
CA ALA A 186 20.96 20.59 -5.35
C ALA A 186 22.19 19.81 -4.86
N SER A 187 23.01 20.41 -3.99
CA SER A 187 24.22 19.74 -3.46
C SER A 187 23.92 18.50 -2.61
N VAL A 188 22.86 18.55 -1.79
CA VAL A 188 22.38 17.38 -1.05
C VAL A 188 21.94 16.29 -2.02
N THR A 189 21.29 16.67 -3.12
CA THR A 189 20.64 15.77 -4.08
C THR A 189 21.59 15.18 -5.12
N GLU A 190 22.70 15.85 -5.42
CA GLU A 190 23.72 15.44 -6.39
C GLU A 190 24.32 14.07 -6.06
N SER A 191 24.52 13.79 -4.77
CA SER A 191 25.03 12.50 -4.29
C SER A 191 23.98 11.40 -4.17
N LEU A 192 22.69 11.72 -4.37
CA LEU A 192 21.59 10.79 -4.13
C LEU A 192 21.29 9.95 -5.36
N THR A 193 20.90 8.70 -5.13
CA THR A 193 20.40 7.80 -6.17
C THR A 193 19.20 8.41 -6.88
N ASP A 194 19.18 8.32 -8.20
CA ASP A 194 18.05 8.78 -8.99
C ASP A 194 16.81 7.92 -8.72
N MET A 195 15.65 8.57 -8.85
CA MET A 195 14.36 7.88 -8.80
C MET A 195 14.25 6.95 -10.01
N PRO A 196 13.73 5.72 -9.86
CA PRO A 196 13.55 4.81 -10.99
C PRO A 196 12.67 5.44 -12.07
N GLU A 197 13.11 5.36 -13.32
CA GLU A 197 12.35 5.84 -14.47
C GLU A 197 11.09 4.99 -14.68
N ASP A 198 9.95 5.65 -14.94
CA ASP A 198 8.67 4.97 -15.12
C ASP A 198 8.29 4.79 -16.60
N SER A 199 8.67 3.65 -17.17
CA SER A 199 8.30 3.20 -18.53
C SER A 199 6.91 2.55 -18.62
N ARG A 200 6.13 2.49 -17.53
CA ARG A 200 4.88 1.70 -17.44
C ARG A 200 3.89 1.94 -18.57
N SER A 201 3.62 3.20 -18.94
CA SER A 201 2.69 3.50 -20.04
C SER A 201 3.16 2.91 -21.38
N LYS A 202 4.46 3.01 -21.68
CA LYS A 202 5.03 2.45 -22.90
C LYS A 202 4.97 0.93 -22.87
N ASP A 203 5.36 0.32 -21.74
CA ASP A 203 5.38 -1.13 -21.59
C ASP A 203 3.98 -1.75 -21.65
N VAL A 204 2.98 -1.13 -21.00
CA VAL A 204 1.58 -1.61 -21.03
C VAL A 204 0.97 -1.49 -22.42
N VAL A 205 1.24 -0.38 -23.14
CA VAL A 205 0.76 -0.22 -24.52
C VAL A 205 1.40 -1.26 -25.43
N VAL A 206 2.72 -1.45 -25.35
CA VAL A 206 3.45 -2.43 -26.15
C VAL A 206 2.98 -3.86 -25.83
N ALA A 207 2.78 -4.19 -24.55
CA ALA A 207 2.25 -5.49 -24.15
C ALA A 207 0.79 -5.71 -24.57
N SER A 208 -0.05 -4.68 -24.53
CA SER A 208 -1.44 -4.77 -24.99
C SER A 208 -1.52 -4.95 -26.51
N ALA A 209 -0.69 -4.23 -27.26
CA ALA A 209 -0.57 -4.40 -28.70
C ALA A 209 -0.08 -5.82 -29.05
N PHE A 210 0.91 -6.33 -28.31
CA PHE A 210 1.39 -7.71 -28.44
C PHE A 210 0.28 -8.73 -28.14
N MET A 211 -0.44 -8.59 -27.02
CA MET A 211 -1.56 -9.46 -26.66
C MET A 211 -2.69 -9.40 -27.69
N GLY A 212 -3.01 -8.21 -28.19
CA GLY A 212 -4.01 -8.01 -29.24
C GLY A 212 -3.60 -8.72 -30.54
N TYR A 213 -2.34 -8.56 -30.96
CA TYR A 213 -1.81 -9.21 -32.16
C TYR A 213 -1.78 -10.74 -32.02
N VAL A 214 -1.22 -11.26 -30.92
CA VAL A 214 -1.18 -12.72 -30.67
C VAL A 214 -2.58 -13.29 -30.48
N GLY A 215 -3.44 -12.60 -29.72
CA GLY A 215 -4.82 -13.01 -29.49
C GLY A 215 -5.64 -13.03 -30.77
N THR A 216 -5.43 -12.06 -31.67
CA THR A 216 -6.08 -12.02 -32.98
C THR A 216 -5.56 -13.14 -33.89
N GLY A 217 -4.25 -13.39 -33.92
CA GLY A 217 -3.66 -14.49 -34.69
C GLY A 217 -4.16 -15.86 -34.23
N VAL A 218 -4.12 -16.13 -32.93
CA VAL A 218 -4.63 -17.39 -32.35
C VAL A 218 -6.15 -17.50 -32.50
N GLY A 219 -6.89 -16.41 -32.32
CA GLY A 219 -8.34 -16.38 -32.51
C GLY A 219 -8.74 -16.67 -33.96
N ALA A 220 -8.04 -16.08 -34.93
CA ALA A 220 -8.25 -16.35 -36.35
C ALA A 220 -7.92 -17.82 -36.71
N GLU A 221 -6.85 -18.40 -36.17
CA GLU A 221 -6.52 -19.82 -36.41
C GLU A 221 -7.52 -20.80 -35.78
N THR A 222 -8.14 -20.43 -34.65
CA THR A 222 -8.99 -21.36 -33.88
C THR A 222 -10.48 -21.20 -34.17
N LEU A 223 -10.92 -19.99 -34.53
CA LEU A 223 -12.32 -19.65 -34.75
C LEU A 223 -12.57 -19.04 -36.15
N GLY A 224 -11.54 -18.84 -36.98
CA GLY A 224 -11.65 -18.20 -38.28
C GLY A 224 -12.64 -18.88 -39.22
N ASP A 225 -12.57 -20.21 -39.34
CA ASP A 225 -13.50 -21.00 -40.15
C ASP A 225 -14.95 -20.88 -39.67
N TYR A 226 -15.15 -20.79 -38.35
CA TYR A 226 -16.49 -20.66 -37.76
C TYR A 226 -17.08 -19.26 -37.94
N ILE A 227 -16.26 -18.21 -37.87
CA ILE A 227 -16.70 -16.81 -37.90
C ILE A 227 -16.78 -16.27 -39.34
N TYR A 228 -15.87 -16.67 -40.22
CA TYR A 228 -15.69 -16.06 -41.54
C TYR A 228 -15.87 -17.05 -42.71
N GLY A 229 -16.16 -18.33 -42.45
CA GLY A 229 -16.56 -19.33 -43.45
C GLY A 229 -15.41 -19.88 -44.31
N ASP A 230 -14.58 -19.00 -44.88
CA ASP A 230 -13.38 -19.30 -45.66
C ASP A 230 -12.27 -18.29 -45.29
N PHE A 231 -11.52 -18.58 -44.22
CA PHE A 231 -10.37 -17.77 -43.84
C PHE A 231 -9.09 -18.48 -44.27
N ASP A 232 -8.27 -17.83 -45.09
CA ASP A 232 -7.07 -18.43 -45.65
C ASP A 232 -6.03 -18.63 -44.53
N GLU A 233 -5.90 -19.86 -44.01
CA GLU A 233 -5.22 -20.21 -42.75
C GLU A 233 -3.72 -19.88 -42.72
N ILE A 234 -3.10 -19.60 -43.86
CA ILE A 234 -1.66 -19.37 -43.97
C ILE A 234 -1.25 -18.00 -43.38
N TYR A 235 -2.09 -16.98 -43.54
CA TYR A 235 -1.75 -15.62 -43.12
C TYR A 235 -1.53 -15.46 -41.60
N PRO A 236 -2.43 -15.93 -40.70
CA PRO A 236 -2.20 -15.78 -39.26
C PRO A 236 -0.99 -16.57 -38.77
N THR A 237 -0.71 -17.76 -39.31
CA THR A 237 0.47 -18.54 -38.93
C THR A 237 1.78 -17.88 -39.36
N VAL A 238 1.85 -17.38 -40.59
CA VAL A 238 3.03 -16.65 -41.08
C VAL A 238 3.25 -15.35 -40.29
N ALA A 239 2.17 -14.64 -39.94
CA ALA A 239 2.20 -13.45 -39.10
C ALA A 239 2.77 -13.73 -37.70
N LEU A 240 2.32 -14.81 -37.03
CA LEU A 240 2.84 -15.23 -35.73
C LEU A 240 4.31 -15.68 -35.80
N LEU A 241 4.71 -16.38 -36.86
CA LEU A 241 6.11 -16.77 -37.08
C LEU A 241 7.01 -15.55 -37.33
N ALA A 242 6.53 -14.57 -38.10
CA ALA A 242 7.25 -13.31 -38.33
C ALA A 242 7.44 -12.53 -37.03
N LEU A 243 6.41 -12.47 -36.17
CA LEU A 243 6.51 -11.87 -34.84
C LEU A 243 7.54 -12.61 -33.95
N ALA A 244 7.53 -13.94 -33.96
CA ALA A 244 8.50 -14.73 -33.21
C ALA A 244 9.93 -14.48 -33.70
N ALA A 245 10.14 -14.43 -35.03
CA ALA A 245 11.43 -14.11 -35.63
C ALA A 245 11.89 -12.68 -35.29
N ALA A 246 10.99 -11.70 -35.34
CA ALA A 246 11.28 -10.32 -34.93
C ALA A 246 11.66 -10.24 -33.44
N GLY A 247 11.00 -11.01 -32.59
CA GLY A 247 11.33 -11.13 -31.18
C GLY A 247 12.71 -11.73 -30.92
N VAL A 248 13.06 -12.81 -31.62
CA VAL A 248 14.43 -13.39 -31.56
C VAL A 248 15.46 -12.38 -32.06
N TYR A 249 15.16 -11.65 -33.13
CA TYR A 249 16.03 -10.61 -33.66
C TYR A 249 16.28 -9.49 -32.64
N ASP A 250 15.23 -9.00 -31.95
CA ASP A 250 15.35 -7.98 -30.91
C ASP A 250 16.23 -8.46 -29.74
N ILE A 251 16.06 -9.71 -29.29
CA ILE A 251 16.88 -10.27 -28.21
C ILE A 251 18.35 -10.39 -28.62
N VAL A 252 18.63 -10.88 -29.83
CA VAL A 252 19.98 -11.21 -30.29
C VAL A 252 20.73 -9.97 -30.79
N LYS A 253 20.07 -9.07 -31.52
CA LYS A 253 20.69 -7.90 -32.16
C LYS A 253 20.20 -6.55 -31.62
N GLY A 254 18.95 -6.46 -31.17
CA GLY A 254 18.34 -5.22 -30.66
C GLY A 254 18.58 -4.92 -29.17
N GLY A 255 19.33 -5.76 -28.45
CA GLY A 255 19.55 -5.61 -27.00
C GLY A 255 18.32 -5.97 -26.15
N GLY A 256 17.27 -6.52 -26.77
CA GLY A 256 16.05 -6.99 -26.15
C GLY A 256 15.16 -5.87 -25.61
N VAL A 257 15.23 -4.65 -26.15
CA VAL A 257 14.51 -3.49 -25.60
C VAL A 257 13.01 -3.71 -25.71
N VAL A 258 12.52 -4.09 -26.89
CA VAL A 258 11.08 -4.29 -27.14
C VAL A 258 10.58 -5.52 -26.38
N SER A 259 11.36 -6.60 -26.39
CA SER A 259 11.03 -7.85 -25.69
C SER A 259 10.95 -7.65 -24.18
N LYS A 260 11.86 -6.85 -23.59
CA LYS A 260 11.81 -6.48 -22.17
C LYS A 260 10.56 -5.65 -21.85
N SER A 261 10.22 -4.66 -22.69
CA SER A 261 9.00 -3.86 -22.52
C SER A 261 7.73 -4.72 -22.61
N VAL A 262 7.65 -5.66 -23.54
CA VAL A 262 6.54 -6.63 -23.62
C VAL A 262 6.46 -7.46 -22.35
N VAL A 263 7.56 -8.05 -21.88
CA VAL A 263 7.58 -8.87 -20.65
C VAL A 263 7.22 -8.04 -19.42
N ALA A 264 7.74 -6.83 -19.28
CA ALA A 264 7.44 -5.93 -18.16
C ALA A 264 5.96 -5.51 -18.18
N GLY A 265 5.41 -5.18 -19.36
CA GLY A 265 4.00 -4.85 -19.52
C GLY A 265 3.07 -6.04 -19.25
N LEU A 266 3.41 -7.23 -19.74
CA LEU A 266 2.68 -8.47 -19.46
C LEU A 266 2.70 -8.82 -17.96
N LYS A 267 3.85 -8.69 -17.30
CA LYS A 267 3.94 -8.87 -15.84
C LYS A 267 3.00 -7.91 -15.11
N ARG A 268 2.94 -6.64 -15.50
CA ARG A 268 2.02 -5.65 -14.93
C ARG A 268 0.55 -5.97 -15.21
N LEU A 269 0.24 -6.52 -16.38
CA LEU A 269 -1.14 -6.82 -16.79
C LEU A 269 -1.68 -8.14 -16.22
N LEU A 270 -0.80 -9.13 -16.00
CA LEU A 270 -1.21 -10.52 -15.74
C LEU A 270 -0.77 -11.06 -14.38
N VAL A 271 0.26 -10.48 -13.74
CA VAL A 271 0.80 -11.00 -12.47
C VAL A 271 0.32 -10.12 -11.31
N ASP A 272 -0.61 -10.67 -10.53
CA ASP A 272 -0.98 -10.12 -9.22
C ASP A 272 0.05 -10.58 -8.17
N ASP A 273 1.02 -9.72 -7.89
CA ASP A 273 2.05 -9.97 -6.88
C ASP A 273 1.61 -9.41 -5.51
N LYS A 274 0.92 -10.26 -4.75
CA LYS A 274 0.41 -9.91 -3.41
C LYS A 274 1.52 -9.56 -2.43
N GLU A 275 2.65 -10.27 -2.47
CA GLU A 275 3.78 -9.98 -1.57
C GLU A 275 4.28 -8.56 -1.82
N ARG A 276 4.41 -8.21 -3.11
CA ARG A 276 4.86 -6.89 -3.53
C ARG A 276 3.86 -5.80 -3.21
N GLN A 277 2.56 -6.06 -3.38
CA GLN A 277 1.52 -5.14 -2.96
C GLN A 277 1.56 -4.89 -1.45
N CYS A 278 1.60 -5.95 -0.63
CA CYS A 278 1.69 -5.82 0.82
C CYS A 278 2.95 -5.08 1.26
N ARG A 279 4.06 -5.20 0.53
CA ARG A 279 5.30 -4.45 0.80
C ARG A 279 5.14 -2.95 0.58
N VAL A 280 4.50 -2.56 -0.52
CA VAL A 280 4.19 -1.15 -0.82
C VAL A 280 3.27 -0.58 0.24
N GLU A 281 2.24 -1.34 0.61
CA GLU A 281 1.24 -0.90 1.57
C GLU A 281 1.78 -0.78 2.99
N SER A 282 2.58 -1.76 3.43
CA SER A 282 3.22 -1.72 4.74
C SER A 282 4.26 -0.60 4.84
N ALA A 283 4.93 -0.25 3.73
CA ALA A 283 5.86 0.87 3.70
C ALA A 283 5.14 2.21 3.85
N ALA A 284 4.08 2.43 3.08
CA ALA A 284 3.27 3.63 3.18
C ALA A 284 2.65 3.78 4.57
N PHE A 285 2.15 2.69 5.15
CA PHE A 285 1.61 2.66 6.51
C PHE A 285 2.67 3.04 7.56
N LEU A 286 3.83 2.38 7.53
CA LEU A 286 4.92 2.65 8.46
C LEU A 286 5.42 4.10 8.37
N VAL A 287 5.63 4.61 7.15
CA VAL A 287 6.11 5.98 6.94
C VAL A 287 5.08 7.00 7.39
N ALA A 288 3.79 6.81 7.07
CA ALA A 288 2.72 7.67 7.58
C ALA A 288 2.72 7.73 9.11
N TYR A 289 2.87 6.57 9.76
CA TYR A 289 2.81 6.42 11.21
C TYR A 289 3.96 7.16 11.90
N LEU A 290 5.17 7.01 11.36
CA LEU A 290 6.35 7.70 11.86
C LEU A 290 6.27 9.22 11.65
N LEU A 291 5.69 9.67 10.53
CA LEU A 291 5.53 11.09 10.21
C LEU A 291 4.35 11.76 10.94
N GLY A 292 3.53 11.00 11.67
CA GLY A 292 2.37 11.55 12.38
C GLY A 292 1.22 11.93 11.46
N LEU A 293 1.16 11.31 10.27
CA LEU A 293 0.03 11.47 9.35
C LEU A 293 -1.10 10.50 9.77
N PRO A 294 -2.38 10.82 9.53
CA PRO A 294 -3.47 9.86 9.79
C PRO A 294 -3.31 8.61 8.90
N CYS A 295 -3.10 7.46 9.53
CA CYS A 295 -2.70 6.20 8.87
C CYS A 295 -3.88 5.24 8.67
N PHE A 296 -4.61 5.36 7.56
CA PHE A 296 -5.58 4.33 7.16
C PHE A 296 -5.54 4.00 5.67
N CYS A 297 -4.84 4.82 4.88
CA CYS A 297 -4.63 4.59 3.45
C CYS A 297 -3.44 3.65 3.23
N PHE A 298 -3.73 2.39 2.96
CA PHE A 298 -2.71 1.40 2.63
C PHE A 298 -1.98 1.74 1.32
N ARG A 299 -2.65 2.36 0.34
CA ARG A 299 -2.02 2.81 -0.90
C ARG A 299 -2.04 4.33 -0.99
N PRO A 300 -0.87 5.00 -1.00
CA PRO A 300 -0.82 6.45 -1.07
C PRO A 300 -1.30 6.92 -2.46
N ASN A 301 -2.11 7.99 -2.47
CA ASN A 301 -2.67 8.60 -3.68
C ASN A 301 -2.65 10.13 -3.55
N VAL A 302 -2.39 10.83 -4.66
CA VAL A 302 -2.44 12.29 -4.76
C VAL A 302 -3.76 12.86 -4.26
N LEU A 303 -4.89 12.24 -4.63
CA LEU A 303 -6.21 12.73 -4.22
C LEU A 303 -6.42 12.62 -2.71
N GLU A 304 -5.89 11.59 -2.08
CA GLU A 304 -5.96 11.43 -0.62
C GLU A 304 -5.02 12.39 0.09
N ALA A 305 -3.80 12.57 -0.43
CA ALA A 305 -2.87 13.59 0.05
C ALA A 305 -3.50 14.98 0.01
N LEU A 306 -4.19 15.31 -1.09
CA LEU A 306 -4.87 16.59 -1.25
C LEU A 306 -6.07 16.73 -0.29
N LYS A 307 -6.90 15.70 -0.16
CA LYS A 307 -8.02 15.70 0.80
C LYS A 307 -7.52 15.92 2.23
N MET A 308 -6.46 15.22 2.64
CA MET A 308 -5.85 15.41 3.96
C MET A 308 -5.28 16.83 4.14
N ALA A 309 -4.66 17.39 3.09
CA ALA A 309 -4.09 18.72 3.14
C ALA A 309 -5.17 19.84 3.16
N GLU A 310 -6.30 19.64 2.49
CA GLU A 310 -7.37 20.64 2.40
C GLU A 310 -8.35 20.59 3.56
N ASP A 311 -8.46 19.46 4.26
CA ASP A 311 -9.37 19.29 5.39
C ASP A 311 -9.06 20.31 6.50
N PRO A 312 -9.94 21.29 6.77
CA PRO A 312 -9.66 22.37 7.71
C PRO A 312 -9.37 21.91 9.14
N ARG A 313 -9.76 20.67 9.49
CA ARG A 313 -9.59 20.07 10.82
C ARG A 313 -8.21 19.41 10.98
N ILE A 314 -7.55 19.10 9.87
CA ILE A 314 -6.23 18.45 9.80
C ILE A 314 -5.16 19.41 9.26
N ARG A 315 -5.57 20.35 8.41
CA ARG A 315 -4.80 21.21 7.51
C ARG A 315 -3.72 22.10 8.13
N MET A 316 -3.85 22.50 9.41
CA MET A 316 -3.01 23.57 9.99
C MET A 316 -1.50 23.31 9.85
N ASP A 317 -1.09 22.04 9.86
CA ASP A 317 0.33 21.67 9.75
C ASP A 317 0.73 21.12 8.36
N LEU A 318 -0.23 20.67 7.54
CA LEU A 318 0.03 19.94 6.30
C LEU A 318 0.24 20.81 5.05
N LEU A 319 -0.33 22.02 5.01
CA LEU A 319 -0.12 22.97 3.90
C LEU A 319 1.09 23.88 4.09
N THR A 320 1.83 23.69 5.17
CA THR A 320 3.15 24.31 5.32
C THR A 320 4.14 23.62 4.35
N PRO A 321 5.23 24.28 3.92
CA PRO A 321 6.25 23.64 3.09
C PRO A 321 6.78 22.33 3.71
N ALA A 322 6.97 22.31 5.03
CA ALA A 322 7.37 21.11 5.77
C ALA A 322 6.29 20.01 5.77
N GLY A 323 5.00 20.39 5.85
CA GLY A 323 3.87 19.46 5.74
C GLY A 323 3.73 18.85 4.35
N ILE A 324 3.94 19.65 3.31
CA ILE A 324 3.97 19.19 1.91
C ILE A 324 5.10 18.19 1.73
N ASP A 325 6.27 18.45 2.31
CA ASP A 325 7.40 17.53 2.29
C ASP A 325 7.07 16.19 2.98
N LYS A 326 6.34 16.21 4.10
CA LYS A 326 5.86 14.96 4.76
C LYS A 326 4.93 14.16 3.86
N LEU A 327 3.95 14.82 3.24
CA LEU A 327 3.03 14.17 2.30
C LEU A 327 3.78 13.61 1.09
N LEU A 328 4.78 14.32 0.58
CA LEU A 328 5.61 13.88 -0.53
C LEU A 328 6.44 12.62 -0.16
N VAL A 329 7.02 12.61 1.03
CA VAL A 329 7.77 11.45 1.57
C VAL A 329 6.85 10.24 1.76
N TRP A 330 5.61 10.47 2.22
CA TRP A 330 4.59 9.43 2.31
C TRP A 330 4.18 8.87 0.95
N LEU A 331 3.92 9.73 -0.05
CA LEU A 331 3.60 9.32 -1.43
C LEU A 331 4.72 8.44 -2.03
N LEU A 332 5.97 8.76 -1.73
CA LEU A 332 7.14 8.04 -2.25
C LEU A 332 7.55 6.81 -1.43
N ALA A 333 6.92 6.56 -0.27
CA ALA A 333 7.27 5.44 0.60
C ALA A 333 7.14 4.08 -0.12
N GLY A 334 6.07 3.89 -0.89
CA GLY A 334 5.85 2.68 -1.69
C GLY A 334 6.92 2.48 -2.77
N VAL A 335 7.28 3.57 -3.47
CA VAL A 335 8.31 3.55 -4.52
C VAL A 335 9.68 3.21 -3.92
N ALA A 336 10.02 3.83 -2.78
CA ALA A 336 11.24 3.55 -2.06
C ALA A 336 11.33 2.08 -1.60
N ALA A 337 10.23 1.52 -1.10
CA ALA A 337 10.17 0.13 -0.66
C ALA A 337 10.37 -0.87 -1.79
N GLU A 338 9.79 -0.61 -2.97
CA GLU A 338 10.04 -1.44 -4.15
C GLU A 338 11.48 -1.30 -4.64
N ASN A 339 11.99 -0.07 -4.76
CA ASN A 339 13.33 0.18 -5.29
C ASN A 339 14.45 -0.43 -4.44
N LEU A 340 14.21 -0.63 -3.13
CA LEU A 340 15.15 -1.30 -2.24
C LEU A 340 15.33 -2.80 -2.55
N GLN A 341 14.35 -3.45 -3.19
CA GLN A 341 14.33 -4.89 -3.42
C GLN A 341 14.31 -5.26 -4.91
N HIS A 342 13.73 -4.39 -5.74
CA HIS A 342 13.49 -4.61 -7.16
C HIS A 342 14.01 -3.42 -7.97
N PRO A 343 14.63 -3.66 -9.13
CA PRO A 343 15.17 -2.58 -9.97
C PRO A 343 14.10 -1.79 -10.72
N GLU A 344 12.88 -2.32 -10.83
CA GLU A 344 11.77 -1.71 -11.58
C GLU A 344 10.57 -1.56 -10.66
N CYS A 345 9.79 -0.48 -10.78
CA CYS A 345 8.54 -0.28 -10.05
C CYS A 345 7.33 -0.85 -10.83
N ILE A 346 6.60 -1.79 -10.21
CA ILE A 346 5.45 -2.50 -10.81
C ILE A 346 4.16 -2.09 -10.12
N VAL A 347 4.13 -2.00 -8.78
CA VAL A 347 2.91 -1.67 -8.02
C VAL A 347 2.87 -0.19 -7.65
N ALA A 348 3.97 0.35 -7.09
CA ALA A 348 4.04 1.75 -6.72
C ALA A 348 4.12 2.66 -7.97
N ASP A 349 3.47 3.82 -7.94
CA ASP A 349 3.44 4.79 -9.05
C ASP A 349 4.26 6.04 -8.69
N PRO A 350 5.46 6.23 -9.26
CA PRO A 350 6.29 7.41 -9.01
C PRO A 350 5.64 8.71 -9.51
N ARG A 351 4.75 8.68 -10.50
CA ARG A 351 4.17 9.90 -11.10
C ARG A 351 3.24 10.63 -10.15
N GLN A 352 2.75 9.93 -9.13
CA GLN A 352 1.91 10.52 -8.09
C GLN A 352 2.63 11.66 -7.37
N SER A 353 3.94 11.55 -7.10
CA SER A 353 4.68 12.64 -6.44
C SER A 353 4.81 13.87 -7.34
N ASP A 354 5.08 13.69 -8.63
CA ASP A 354 5.23 14.80 -9.58
C ASP A 354 3.89 15.52 -9.80
N ALA A 355 2.81 14.75 -9.94
CA ALA A 355 1.46 15.29 -10.04
C ALA A 355 1.08 16.07 -8.78
N PHE A 356 1.42 15.56 -7.60
CA PHE A 356 1.17 16.25 -6.33
C PHE A 356 1.92 17.59 -6.25
N VAL A 357 3.23 17.60 -6.54
CA VAL A 357 4.03 18.84 -6.48
C VAL A 357 3.53 19.87 -7.48
N LYS A 358 3.14 19.45 -8.69
CA LYS A 358 2.53 20.34 -9.69
C LYS A 358 1.23 20.97 -9.17
N LEU A 359 0.33 20.17 -8.60
CA LEU A 359 -0.92 20.68 -8.01
C LEU A 359 -0.68 21.66 -6.86
N MET A 360 0.32 21.39 -6.01
CA MET A 360 0.66 22.29 -4.90
C MET A 360 1.26 23.62 -5.38
N ARG A 361 1.92 23.63 -6.54
CA ARG A 361 2.38 24.85 -7.21
C ARG A 361 1.23 25.62 -7.84
N ASP A 362 0.33 24.92 -8.55
CA ASP A 362 -0.86 25.52 -9.17
C ASP A 362 -1.80 26.17 -8.14
N LYS A 363 -1.80 25.67 -6.90
CA LYS A 363 -2.56 26.21 -5.76
C LYS A 363 -1.79 27.24 -4.92
N ASP A 364 -0.68 27.77 -5.42
CA ASP A 364 0.17 28.79 -4.78
C ASP A 364 0.83 28.38 -3.44
N TYR A 365 0.74 27.12 -3.01
CA TYR A 365 1.40 26.67 -1.77
C TYR A 365 2.92 26.55 -1.90
N LEU A 366 3.41 26.37 -3.13
CA LEU A 366 4.84 26.33 -3.47
C LEU A 366 5.23 27.48 -4.41
N LYS A 367 4.69 28.67 -4.16
CA LYS A 367 4.94 29.85 -4.98
C LYS A 367 6.44 30.20 -5.02
N GLY A 368 6.97 30.47 -6.21
CA GLY A 368 8.38 30.80 -6.42
C GLY A 368 9.32 29.61 -6.54
N VAL A 369 8.81 28.38 -6.46
CA VAL A 369 9.58 27.16 -6.75
C VAL A 369 9.51 26.88 -8.25
N ASP A 370 10.68 26.82 -8.90
CA ASP A 370 10.83 26.47 -10.31
C ASP A 370 10.74 24.94 -10.53
N ASP A 371 10.69 24.53 -11.79
CA ASP A 371 10.55 23.11 -12.17
C ASP A 371 11.74 22.27 -11.70
N GLU A 372 12.95 22.86 -11.71
CA GLU A 372 14.18 22.21 -11.26
C GLU A 372 14.16 21.96 -9.75
N THR A 373 13.87 22.98 -8.94
CA THR A 373 13.78 22.83 -7.48
C THR A 373 12.65 21.88 -7.09
N ALA A 374 11.52 21.90 -7.81
CA ALA A 374 10.43 20.94 -7.62
C ALA A 374 10.91 19.49 -7.84
N SER A 375 11.66 19.25 -8.90
CA SER A 375 12.23 17.92 -9.22
C SER A 375 13.26 17.47 -8.18
N LEU A 376 14.12 18.38 -7.72
CA LEU A 376 15.08 18.13 -6.64
C LEU A 376 14.38 17.79 -5.32
N ARG A 377 13.25 18.44 -5.01
CA ARG A 377 12.45 18.16 -3.82
C ARG A 377 11.85 16.75 -3.84
N VAL A 378 11.37 16.29 -5.00
CA VAL A 378 10.90 14.90 -5.20
C VAL A 378 12.04 13.91 -4.94
N LYS A 379 13.22 14.17 -5.51
CA LYS A 379 14.40 13.30 -5.30
C LYS A 379 14.86 13.28 -3.84
N TRP A 380 14.85 14.42 -3.15
CA TRP A 380 15.10 14.50 -1.71
C TRP A 380 14.09 13.69 -0.90
N ALA A 381 12.80 13.82 -1.19
CA ALA A 381 11.73 13.12 -0.48
C ALA A 381 11.82 11.59 -0.69
N PHE A 382 12.17 11.15 -1.89
CA PHE A 382 12.42 9.74 -2.20
C PHE A 382 13.57 9.19 -1.36
N HIS A 383 14.67 9.92 -1.26
CA HIS A 383 15.81 9.53 -0.44
C HIS A 383 15.47 9.50 1.06
N LYS A 384 14.71 10.49 1.54
CA LYS A 384 14.24 10.54 2.92
C LYS A 384 13.36 9.32 3.26
N ALA A 385 12.42 8.97 2.38
CA ALA A 385 11.60 7.76 2.51
C ALA A 385 12.47 6.49 2.53
N THR A 386 13.44 6.42 1.62
CA THR A 386 14.41 5.30 1.55
C THR A 386 15.19 5.14 2.85
N ASN A 387 15.67 6.25 3.44
CA ASN A 387 16.42 6.22 4.70
C ASN A 387 15.53 5.80 5.89
N LEU A 388 14.29 6.26 5.94
CA LEU A 388 13.32 5.82 6.96
C LEU A 388 13.09 4.30 6.88
N LEU A 389 12.84 3.78 5.67
CA LEU A 389 12.63 2.35 5.47
C LEU A 389 13.89 1.51 5.76
N ARG A 390 15.08 2.00 5.41
CA ARG A 390 16.35 1.33 5.76
C ARG A 390 16.56 1.28 7.27
N LYS A 391 16.32 2.40 7.98
CA LYS A 391 16.45 2.48 9.44
C LYS A 391 15.50 1.50 10.14
N HIS A 392 14.29 1.32 9.61
CA HIS A 392 13.25 0.48 10.19
C HIS A 392 13.01 -0.82 9.41
N ARG A 393 14.01 -1.32 8.66
CA ARG A 393 13.86 -2.45 7.72
C ARG A 393 13.26 -3.69 8.39
N ARG A 394 13.75 -4.04 9.57
CA ARG A 394 13.30 -5.24 10.30
C ARG A 394 11.83 -5.15 10.71
N VAL A 395 11.39 -3.96 11.11
CA VAL A 395 9.99 -3.69 11.49
C VAL A 395 9.11 -3.68 10.25
N HIS A 396 9.58 -3.08 9.14
CA HIS A 396 8.88 -3.07 7.86
C HIS A 396 8.65 -4.49 7.29
N ASP A 397 9.68 -5.33 7.30
CA ASP A 397 9.60 -6.72 6.81
C ASP A 397 8.59 -7.55 7.63
N GLU A 398 8.53 -7.34 8.93
CA GLU A 398 7.63 -8.06 9.82
C GLU A 398 6.19 -7.51 9.76
N LEU A 399 6.02 -6.19 9.63
CA LEU A 399 4.72 -5.56 9.35
C LEU A 399 4.14 -6.10 8.04
N ARG A 400 4.97 -6.19 6.99
CA ARG A 400 4.58 -6.76 5.69
C ARG A 400 4.04 -8.18 5.84
N ARG A 401 4.74 -9.05 6.58
CA ARG A 401 4.30 -10.44 6.81
C ARG A 401 2.95 -10.52 7.52
N ARG A 402 2.70 -9.63 8.47
CA ARG A 402 1.40 -9.54 9.14
C ARG A 402 0.29 -9.08 8.21
N MET A 403 0.55 -8.11 7.35
CA MET A 403 -0.43 -7.66 6.35
C MET A 403 -0.70 -8.73 5.30
N GLU A 404 0.32 -9.48 4.90
CA GLU A 404 0.22 -10.59 3.95
C GLU A 404 -0.65 -11.75 4.48
N SER A 405 -0.59 -12.03 5.79
CA SER A 405 -1.41 -13.08 6.41
C SER A 405 -2.91 -12.77 6.43
N LYS A 406 -3.31 -11.51 6.16
CA LYS A 406 -4.69 -10.99 6.16
C LYS A 406 -5.46 -11.14 7.47
N ALA A 407 -4.80 -11.62 8.52
CA ALA A 407 -5.39 -11.76 9.85
C ALA A 407 -5.26 -10.48 10.68
N ALA A 408 -4.33 -9.60 10.32
CA ALA A 408 -4.06 -8.38 11.07
C ALA A 408 -5.03 -7.24 10.71
N THR A 409 -5.63 -6.63 11.72
CA THR A 409 -6.36 -5.37 11.57
C THR A 409 -5.41 -4.15 11.54
N VAL A 410 -5.95 -2.95 11.32
CA VAL A 410 -5.15 -1.71 11.36
C VAL A 410 -4.61 -1.48 12.78
N GLY A 411 -5.45 -1.72 13.79
CA GLY A 411 -5.10 -1.68 15.20
C GLY A 411 -4.03 -2.70 15.57
N ASP A 412 -4.09 -3.92 15.04
CA ASP A 412 -3.04 -4.92 15.27
C ASP A 412 -1.70 -4.46 14.69
N CYS A 413 -1.72 -3.80 13.53
CA CYS A 413 -0.53 -3.22 12.93
C CYS A 413 0.05 -2.11 13.81
N VAL A 414 -0.79 -1.17 14.27
CA VAL A 414 -0.34 -0.07 15.14
C VAL A 414 0.20 -0.57 16.48
N THR A 415 -0.49 -1.50 17.12
CA THR A 415 -0.04 -2.08 18.40
C THR A 415 1.27 -2.84 18.25
N PHE A 416 1.48 -3.52 17.11
CA PHE A 416 2.77 -4.12 16.78
C PHE A 416 3.88 -3.07 16.66
N LEU A 417 3.63 -1.97 15.93
CA LEU A 417 4.60 -0.90 15.76
C LEU A 417 5.01 -0.29 17.10
N GLU A 418 4.05 0.00 17.97
CA GLU A 418 4.31 0.50 19.32
C GLU A 418 5.13 -0.51 20.14
N LYS A 419 4.82 -1.80 20.08
CA LYS A 419 5.55 -2.82 20.83
C LYS A 419 7.02 -2.95 20.40
N GLU A 420 7.30 -2.91 19.10
CA GLU A 420 8.67 -3.11 18.61
C GLU A 420 9.54 -1.85 18.65
N MET A 421 8.93 -0.67 18.49
CA MET A 421 9.67 0.58 18.35
C MET A 421 9.64 1.46 19.60
N ALA A 422 8.75 1.19 20.56
CA ALA A 422 8.78 1.93 21.82
C ALA A 422 10.15 1.72 22.50
N PRO A 423 10.75 2.79 23.06
CA PRO A 423 12.01 2.67 23.77
C PRO A 423 11.84 1.67 24.90
N ARG A 424 12.60 0.56 24.83
CA ARG A 424 12.66 -0.39 25.93
C ARG A 424 13.14 0.40 27.15
N LYS A 425 12.27 0.56 28.16
CA LYS A 425 12.72 1.04 29.47
C LYS A 425 13.79 0.04 29.92
N ILE A 426 15.05 0.47 29.88
CA ILE A 426 16.15 -0.27 30.50
C ILE A 426 15.81 -0.23 31.99
N LEU A 427 15.34 -1.37 32.50
CA LEU A 427 15.06 -1.57 33.91
C LEU A 427 16.37 -1.67 34.69
#